data_AF-A0A7X7XY94-F1
#
_entry.id   AF-A0A7X7XY94-F1
#
_cell.length_a   1.000
_cell.length_b   1.000
_cell.length_c   1.000
_cell.angle_alpha   90.00
_cell.angle_beta   90.00
_cell.angle_gamma   90.00
#
_symmetry.space_group_name_H-M   'P 1'
#
loop_
_entity.id
_entity.type
_entity.pdbx_description
1 polymer ?
#
loop_
_entity_poly.entity_id
_entity_poly.type
_entity_poly.pdbx_seq_one_letter_code
_entity_poly.pdbx_strand_id
1 'polypeptide(L)'
;MSDFMKDAINPGRDPIERQMIISEAIWELLKEKVGLTDEDLVKKVREIDLRDGVLDGRVKPEPPIACPKCGKKMKKGSSTCIYCGSNIPANVFSR
;
A
#
# COMPACT_ATOMS: atom_id res chain seq x y z
N MET A 1 0.18 17.88 -23.99
CA MET A 1 0.12 17.69 -22.52
C MET A 1 -0.48 16.35 -22.11
N SER A 2 -1.39 15.74 -22.89
CA SER A 2 -1.98 14.42 -22.59
C SER A 2 -1.07 13.21 -22.85
N ASP A 3 -0.25 13.24 -23.91
CA ASP A 3 0.57 12.08 -24.29
C ASP A 3 1.77 11.87 -23.37
N PHE A 4 2.39 12.97 -22.91
CA PHE A 4 3.47 12.90 -21.91
C PHE A 4 3.00 12.26 -20.60
N MET A 5 1.75 12.53 -20.19
CA MET A 5 1.14 11.90 -19.01
C MET A 5 0.78 10.43 -19.27
N LYS A 6 0.36 10.04 -20.49
CA LYS A 6 0.09 8.64 -20.83
C LYS A 6 1.35 7.78 -20.86
N ASP A 7 2.43 8.31 -21.44
CA ASP A 7 3.71 7.61 -21.54
C ASP A 7 4.41 7.54 -20.17
N ALA A 8 4.28 8.59 -19.34
CA ALA A 8 4.75 8.58 -17.95
C ALA A 8 3.94 7.64 -17.03
N ILE A 9 2.69 7.30 -17.37
CA ILE A 9 1.88 6.30 -16.65
C ILE A 9 2.28 4.87 -17.06
N ASN A 10 3.02 4.70 -18.16
CA ASN A 10 3.49 3.39 -18.63
C ASN A 10 5.02 3.31 -18.81
N PRO A 11 5.82 3.63 -17.77
CA PRO A 11 7.29 3.73 -17.84
C PRO A 11 8.01 2.40 -18.08
N GLY A 12 7.28 1.28 -18.12
CA GLY A 12 7.78 -0.06 -18.45
C GLY A 12 6.66 -0.93 -19.02
N ARG A 13 7.02 -1.95 -19.80
CA ARG A 13 6.04 -2.93 -20.31
C ARG A 13 5.65 -3.97 -19.24
N ASP A 14 6.52 -4.19 -18.26
CA ASP A 14 6.31 -5.07 -17.11
C ASP A 14 5.68 -4.31 -15.92
N PRO A 15 4.55 -4.77 -15.35
CA PRO A 15 3.97 -4.20 -14.14
C PRO A 15 4.94 -4.03 -12.96
N ILE A 16 5.91 -4.92 -12.78
CA ILE A 16 6.90 -4.85 -11.70
C ILE A 16 7.87 -3.69 -11.96
N GLU A 17 8.45 -3.64 -13.16
CA GLU A 17 9.36 -2.57 -13.58
C GLU A 17 8.68 -1.20 -13.46
N ARG A 18 7.43 -1.10 -13.93
CA ARG A 18 6.62 0.10 -13.77
C ARG A 18 6.44 0.48 -12.30
N GLN A 19 6.14 -0.48 -11.43
CA GLN A 19 5.99 -0.22 -10.00
C GLN A 19 7.29 0.26 -9.36
N MET A 20 8.44 -0.28 -9.78
CA MET A 20 9.76 0.14 -9.29
C MET A 20 10.04 1.60 -9.65
N ILE A 21 9.86 1.98 -10.92
CA ILE A 21 10.07 3.35 -11.40
C ILE A 21 9.15 4.34 -10.66
N ILE A 22 7.88 3.99 -10.48
CA ILE A 22 6.94 4.84 -9.72
C ILE A 22 7.39 4.98 -8.26
N SER A 23 7.85 3.89 -7.64
CA SER A 23 8.30 3.92 -6.23
C SER A 23 9.55 4.77 -6.07
N GLU A 24 10.48 4.71 -7.02
CA GLU A 24 11.69 5.55 -7.09
C GLU A 24 11.31 7.03 -7.25
N ALA A 25 10.45 7.36 -8.20
CA ALA A 25 10.01 8.74 -8.42
C ALA A 25 9.31 9.34 -7.19
N ILE A 26 8.46 8.57 -6.50
CA ILE A 26 7.83 9.00 -5.25
C ILE A 26 8.89 9.25 -4.17
N TRP A 27 9.89 8.38 -4.06
CA TRP A 27 10.95 8.54 -3.07
C TRP A 27 11.81 9.77 -3.33
N GLU A 28 12.22 10.03 -4.58
CA GLU A 28 12.95 11.24 -4.95
C GLU A 28 12.15 12.51 -4.60
N LEU A 29 10.85 12.54 -4.91
CA LEU A 29 9.98 13.66 -4.54
C LEU A 29 9.91 13.87 -3.02
N LEU A 30 9.89 12.80 -2.22
CA LEU A 30 9.89 12.90 -0.76
C LEU A 30 11.23 13.43 -0.22
N LYS A 31 12.36 12.97 -0.77
CA LYS A 31 13.68 13.52 -0.44
C LYS A 31 13.74 15.02 -0.75
N GLU A 32 13.35 15.41 -1.96
CA GLU A 32 13.40 16.81 -2.40
C GLU A 32 12.47 17.75 -1.63
N LYS A 33 11.24 17.32 -1.33
CA LYS A 33 10.21 18.21 -0.77
C LYS A 33 10.14 18.19 0.75
N VAL A 34 10.60 17.11 1.38
CA VAL A 34 10.45 16.89 2.84
C VAL A 34 11.80 16.73 3.54
N GLY A 35 12.88 16.43 2.80
CA GLY A 35 14.22 16.27 3.37
C GLY A 35 14.44 14.94 4.08
N LEU A 36 13.63 13.91 3.76
CA LEU A 36 13.87 12.55 4.26
C LEU A 36 15.16 11.98 3.66
N THR A 37 15.83 11.09 4.40
CA THR A 37 17.07 10.44 3.95
C THR A 37 16.84 8.96 3.63
N ASP A 38 17.78 8.35 2.89
CA ASP A 38 17.69 6.92 2.57
C ASP A 38 17.67 6.05 3.84
N GLU A 39 18.31 6.50 4.93
CA GLU A 39 18.23 5.85 6.24
C GLU A 39 16.80 5.84 6.79
N ASP A 40 16.03 6.92 6.60
CA ASP A 40 14.62 6.98 7.01
C ASP A 40 13.79 5.97 6.23
N LEU A 41 14.03 5.83 4.91
CA LEU A 41 13.35 4.82 4.10
C LEU A 41 13.68 3.41 4.57
N VAL A 42 14.96 3.09 4.78
CA VAL A 42 15.41 1.78 5.26
C VAL A 42 14.77 1.46 6.61
N LYS A 43 14.76 2.44 7.53
CA LYS A 43 14.08 2.30 8.82
C LYS A 43 12.59 2.05 8.64
N LYS A 44 11.92 2.78 7.74
CA LYS A 44 10.48 2.63 7.50
C LYS A 44 10.12 1.29 6.89
N VAL A 45 10.93 0.79 5.95
CA VAL A 45 10.76 -0.55 5.37
C VAL A 45 10.86 -1.62 6.46
N ARG A 46 11.87 -1.54 7.32
CA ARG A 46 12.02 -2.46 8.47
C ARG A 46 10.84 -2.39 9.43
N GLU A 47 10.37 -1.18 9.76
CA GLU A 47 9.16 -0.99 10.59
C GLU A 47 7.92 -1.63 9.97
N ILE A 48 7.77 -1.58 8.64
CA ILE A 48 6.63 -2.15 7.93
C ILE A 48 6.70 -3.68 7.93
N ASP A 49 7.89 -4.23 7.64
CA ASP A 49 8.13 -5.68 7.62
C ASP A 49 7.80 -6.29 9.00
N LEU A 50 8.31 -5.66 10.05
CA LEU A 50 8.10 -6.08 11.44
C LEU A 50 6.66 -5.92 11.97
N ARG A 51 5.71 -5.40 11.20
CA ARG A 51 4.31 -5.24 11.68
C ARG A 51 3.64 -6.56 12.01
N ASP A 52 4.07 -7.65 11.38
CA ASP A 52 3.58 -8.99 11.67
C ASP A 52 4.46 -9.75 12.69
N GLY A 53 5.47 -9.06 13.26
CA GLY A 53 6.44 -9.62 14.21
C GLY A 53 7.58 -10.41 13.57
N VAL A 54 7.67 -10.47 12.23
CA VAL A 54 8.67 -11.25 11.50
C VAL A 54 9.42 -10.34 10.52
N LEU A 55 10.75 -10.49 10.45
CA LEU A 55 11.59 -9.78 9.47
C LEU A 55 11.91 -10.72 8.30
N ASP A 56 10.96 -10.93 7.40
CA ASP A 56 11.08 -11.86 6.26
C ASP A 56 10.93 -11.19 4.89
N GLY A 57 10.82 -9.85 4.85
CA GLY A 57 10.56 -9.08 3.63
C GLY A 57 9.12 -9.24 3.11
N ARG A 58 8.19 -9.73 3.92
CA ARG A 58 6.80 -10.00 3.54
C ARG A 58 5.84 -9.39 4.54
N VAL A 59 4.84 -8.70 4.02
CA VAL A 59 3.68 -8.30 4.82
C VAL A 59 2.68 -9.45 4.79
N LYS A 60 2.55 -10.21 5.89
CA LYS A 60 1.53 -11.26 5.99
C LYS A 60 0.11 -10.70 5.83
N PRO A 61 -0.83 -11.49 5.26
CA PRO A 61 -2.24 -11.14 5.24
C PRO A 61 -2.72 -10.88 6.66
N GLU A 62 -3.33 -9.72 6.86
CA GLU A 62 -3.84 -9.33 8.16
C GLU A 62 -5.05 -10.21 8.56
N PRO A 63 -5.28 -10.42 9.86
CA PRO A 63 -6.37 -11.26 10.33
C PRO A 63 -7.76 -10.72 9.92
N PRO A 64 -8.78 -11.59 9.85
CA PRO A 64 -10.15 -11.19 9.56
C PRO A 64 -10.65 -10.09 10.51
N ILE A 65 -11.38 -9.12 9.98
CA ILE A 65 -11.97 -8.02 10.76
C ILE A 65 -13.43 -8.30 11.07
N ALA A 66 -13.94 -7.77 12.18
CA ALA A 66 -15.38 -7.77 12.46
C ALA A 66 -16.05 -6.55 11.82
N CYS A 67 -17.22 -6.75 11.20
CA CYS A 67 -18.05 -5.64 10.74
C CYS A 67 -18.48 -4.78 11.94
N PRO A 68 -18.28 -3.45 11.94
CA PRO A 68 -18.67 -2.59 13.05
C PRO A 68 -20.18 -2.48 13.24
N LYS A 69 -20.97 -2.82 12.21
CA LYS A 69 -22.44 -2.76 12.25
C LYS A 69 -23.08 -4.07 12.73
N CYS A 70 -22.62 -5.22 12.24
CA CYS A 70 -23.27 -6.51 12.51
C CYS A 70 -22.39 -7.53 13.25
N GLY A 71 -21.12 -7.20 13.52
CA GLY A 71 -20.19 -8.06 14.27
C GLY A 71 -19.67 -9.28 13.53
N LYS A 72 -20.18 -9.62 12.35
CA LYS A 72 -19.72 -10.79 11.58
C LYS A 72 -18.28 -10.60 11.08
N LYS A 73 -17.50 -11.67 11.14
CA LYS A 73 -16.13 -11.71 10.65
C LYS A 73 -16.11 -11.65 9.12
N MET A 74 -15.18 -10.88 8.58
CA MET A 74 -15.04 -10.52 7.19
C MET A 74 -13.57 -10.57 6.80
N LYS A 75 -13.28 -10.84 5.53
CA LYS A 75 -11.93 -10.63 5.00
C LYS A 75 -11.58 -9.13 5.10
N LYS A 76 -10.39 -8.82 5.60
CA LYS A 76 -9.87 -7.44 5.62
C LYS A 76 -9.73 -6.91 4.19
N GLY A 77 -9.88 -5.60 4.01
CA GLY A 77 -9.91 -4.95 2.69
C GLY A 77 -11.27 -4.96 1.98
N SER A 78 -12.28 -5.67 2.50
CA SER A 78 -13.64 -5.59 1.96
C SER A 78 -14.21 -4.18 2.19
N SER A 79 -14.54 -3.44 1.13
CA SER A 79 -15.17 -2.11 1.22
C SER A 79 -16.65 -2.17 1.64
N THR A 80 -17.28 -3.35 1.54
CA THR A 80 -18.69 -3.57 1.89
C THR A 80 -18.84 -4.89 2.64
N CYS A 81 -19.66 -4.90 3.69
CA CYS A 81 -20.00 -6.12 4.41
C CYS A 81 -20.94 -7.00 3.57
N ILE A 82 -20.52 -8.22 3.22
CA ILE A 82 -21.33 -9.18 2.45
C ILE A 82 -22.60 -9.63 3.19
N TYR A 83 -22.64 -9.45 4.51
CA TYR A 83 -23.77 -9.91 5.33
C TYR A 83 -24.83 -8.84 5.57
N CYS A 84 -24.43 -7.58 5.77
CA CYS A 84 -25.36 -6.51 6.15
C CYS A 84 -25.31 -5.28 5.23
N GLY A 85 -24.45 -5.28 4.22
CA GLY A 85 -24.33 -4.21 3.22
C GLY A 85 -23.68 -2.92 3.74
N SER A 86 -23.21 -2.86 4.99
CA SER A 86 -22.54 -1.65 5.50
C SER A 86 -21.21 -1.40 4.80
N ASN A 87 -20.93 -0.14 4.49
CA ASN A 87 -19.61 0.29 4.05
C ASN A 87 -18.59 0.07 5.19
N ILE A 88 -17.40 -0.42 4.84
CA ILE A 88 -16.31 -0.63 5.78
C ILE A 88 -15.18 0.33 5.41
N PRO A 89 -14.73 1.19 6.34
CA PRO A 89 -13.63 2.09 6.08
C PRO A 89 -12.36 1.28 5.78
N ALA A 90 -11.88 1.37 4.54
CA ALA A 90 -10.67 0.71 4.09
C ALA A 90 -9.48 1.66 4.25
N ASN A 91 -8.37 1.14 4.79
CA ASN A 91 -7.07 1.79 4.63
C ASN A 91 -6.59 1.52 3.20
N VAL A 92 -5.99 2.52 2.54
CA VAL A 92 -5.41 2.42 1.18
C VAL A 92 -4.41 1.26 1.04
N PHE A 93 -3.81 0.83 2.15
CA PHE A 93 -2.87 -0.29 2.21
C PHE A 93 -3.46 -1.59 2.75
N SER A 94 -4.78 -1.68 2.95
CA SER A 94 -5.44 -2.95 3.35
C SER A 94 -5.34 -3.95 2.20
N ARG A 95 -4.89 -5.18 2.48
CA ARG A 95 -4.65 -6.24 1.47
C ARG A 95 -5.42 -7.51 1.83
#